data_AF-A0A7R9HH03-F1
#
_entry.id   AF-A0A7R9HH03-F1
#
_cell.length_a   1.000
_cell.length_b   1.000
_cell.length_c   1.000
_cell.angle_alpha   90.00
_cell.angle_beta   90.00
_cell.angle_gamma   90.00
#
_symmetry.space_group_name_H-M   'P 1'
#
loop_
_entity.id
_entity.type
_entity.pdbx_description
1 polymer ?
#
loop_
_entity_poly.entity_id
_entity_poly.type
_entity_poly.pdbx_seq_one_letter_code
_entity_poly.pdbx_strand_id
1 'polypeptide(L)'
;MGEDHSITIAPVYLHHRQCVDILKMVEPLVLVHGGAGDIPESAVEGKLKGVRVSVKRGYEVLASGGSVVDAVQAAVQIMEDLPGFNAGKNLHL
;
A
#
# COMPACT_ATOMS: atom_id res chain seq x y z
N MET A 1 28.63 55.95 -5.13
CA MET A 1 27.49 55.36 -5.87
C MET A 1 28.04 54.19 -6.67
N GLY A 2 28.14 53.05 -6.01
CA GLY A 2 28.38 51.78 -6.67
C GLY A 2 27.04 51.10 -6.84
N GLU A 3 26.87 50.40 -7.96
CA GLU A 3 26.10 49.17 -8.02
C GLU A 3 26.93 48.16 -8.81
N ASP A 4 27.46 47.21 -8.05
CA ASP A 4 28.14 46.01 -8.51
C ASP A 4 27.05 45.03 -8.96
N HIS A 5 26.88 44.87 -10.28
CA HIS A 5 25.96 43.89 -10.86
C HIS A 5 26.58 42.50 -10.76
N SER A 6 26.63 41.99 -9.53
CA SER A 6 26.83 40.57 -9.26
C SER A 6 25.60 39.81 -9.75
N ILE A 7 25.71 39.23 -10.94
CA ILE A 7 24.79 38.19 -11.41
C ILE A 7 24.95 37.02 -10.44
N THR A 8 24.06 36.96 -9.45
CA THR A 8 23.97 35.82 -8.54
C THR A 8 23.44 34.64 -9.35
N ILE A 9 24.32 33.73 -9.73
CA ILE A 9 23.95 32.44 -10.31
C ILE A 9 23.34 31.61 -9.17
N ALA A 10 22.04 31.82 -8.91
CA ALA A 10 21.30 31.00 -7.96
C ALA A 10 21.35 29.54 -8.45
N PRO A 11 21.78 28.60 -7.58
CA PRO A 11 22.20 27.27 -8.01
C PRO A 11 21.02 26.45 -8.52
N VAL A 12 21.31 25.57 -9.47
CA VAL A 12 20.50 24.51 -10.10
C VAL A 12 19.90 23.51 -9.07
N TYR A 13 19.96 23.79 -7.77
CA TYR A 13 19.54 22.94 -6.66
C TYR A 13 18.04 23.03 -6.31
N LEU A 14 17.29 23.99 -6.87
CA LEU A 14 15.91 24.23 -6.47
C LEU A 14 14.86 23.30 -7.13
N HIS A 15 15.22 22.56 -8.19
CA HIS A 15 14.28 21.62 -8.83
C HIS A 15 14.12 20.29 -8.09
N HIS A 16 15.02 19.93 -7.17
CA HIS A 16 14.93 18.64 -6.48
C HIS A 16 13.84 18.62 -5.40
N ARG A 17 13.51 19.76 -4.76
CA ARG A 17 12.54 19.79 -3.66
C ARG A 17 11.09 19.70 -4.11
N GLN A 18 10.74 20.23 -5.28
CA GLN A 18 9.36 20.20 -5.77
C GLN A 18 8.89 18.77 -6.09
N CYS A 19 9.77 17.87 -6.52
CA CYS A 19 9.41 16.46 -6.76
C CYS A 19 9.10 15.70 -5.46
N VAL A 20 9.73 16.06 -4.33
CA VAL A 20 9.51 15.37 -3.04
C VAL A 20 8.15 15.71 -2.45
N ASP A 21 7.64 16.92 -2.72
CA ASP A 21 6.31 17.34 -2.27
C ASP A 21 5.18 16.73 -3.13
N ILE A 22 5.42 16.45 -4.42
CA ILE A 22 4.46 15.73 -5.29
C ILE A 22 4.29 14.27 -4.85
N LEU A 23 5.35 13.62 -4.33
CA LEU A 23 5.29 12.25 -3.80
C LEU A 23 4.50 12.14 -2.48
N LYS A 24 4.23 13.25 -1.79
CA LYS A 24 3.36 13.29 -0.60
C LYS A 24 1.87 13.41 -0.92
N MET A 25 1.47 13.46 -2.20
CA MET A 25 0.09 13.79 -2.60
C MET A 25 -0.78 12.59 -3.02
N VAL A 26 -0.25 11.37 -3.06
CA VAL A 26 -1.06 10.19 -3.41
C VAL A 26 -1.50 9.50 -2.13
N GLU A 27 -2.80 9.61 -1.82
CA GLU A 27 -3.41 8.78 -0.79
C GLU A 27 -3.35 7.31 -1.25
N PRO A 28 -2.65 6.43 -0.51
CA PRO A 28 -2.47 5.05 -0.93
C PRO A 28 -3.79 4.28 -0.88
N LEU A 29 -4.04 3.45 -1.88
CA LEU A 29 -5.21 2.56 -1.93
C LEU A 29 -4.75 1.10 -1.94
N VAL A 30 -5.41 0.27 -1.14
CA VAL A 30 -5.21 -1.18 -1.11
C VAL A 30 -6.55 -1.87 -1.38
N LEU A 31 -6.55 -2.83 -2.29
CA LEU A 31 -7.71 -3.67 -2.60
C LEU A 31 -7.31 -5.14 -2.43
N VAL A 32 -8.17 -5.91 -1.79
CA VAL A 32 -8.00 -7.35 -1.56
C VAL A 32 -9.25 -8.08 -2.02
N HIS A 33 -9.09 -9.22 -2.68
CA HIS A 33 -10.20 -10.11 -3.05
C HIS A 33 -9.98 -11.52 -2.50
N GLY A 34 -11.04 -12.19 -2.06
CA GLY A 34 -10.97 -13.52 -1.44
C GLY A 34 -10.96 -14.72 -2.41
N GLY A 35 -11.09 -14.47 -3.71
CA GLY A 35 -11.29 -15.49 -4.75
C GLY A 35 -12.73 -15.46 -5.30
N ALA A 36 -13.08 -16.47 -6.10
CA ALA A 36 -14.41 -16.65 -6.68
C ALA A 36 -15.04 -17.99 -6.24
N GLY A 37 -16.36 -18.12 -6.39
CA GLY A 37 -17.12 -19.33 -6.04
C GLY A 37 -18.27 -19.05 -5.07
N ASP A 38 -19.14 -20.04 -4.90
CA ASP A 38 -20.27 -19.95 -3.97
C ASP A 38 -19.76 -19.97 -2.52
N ILE A 39 -20.20 -18.98 -1.74
CA ILE A 39 -19.84 -18.85 -0.32
C ILE A 39 -21.06 -19.29 0.51
N PRO A 40 -20.98 -20.41 1.25
CA PRO A 40 -22.07 -20.80 2.15
C PRO A 40 -22.26 -19.74 3.24
N GLU A 41 -23.51 -19.51 3.66
CA GLU A 41 -23.87 -18.44 4.59
C GLU A 41 -23.07 -18.48 5.90
N SER A 42 -22.76 -19.68 6.39
CA SER A 42 -21.91 -19.91 7.57
C SER A 42 -20.47 -19.41 7.42
N ALA A 43 -19.95 -19.29 6.19
CA ALA A 43 -18.60 -18.84 5.90
C ALA A 43 -18.51 -17.34 5.54
N VAL A 44 -19.63 -16.67 5.25
CA VAL A 44 -19.67 -15.27 4.80
C VAL A 44 -18.99 -14.33 5.80
N GLU A 45 -19.36 -14.42 7.08
CA GLU A 45 -18.80 -13.55 8.11
C GLU A 45 -17.29 -13.77 8.29
N GLY A 46 -16.83 -15.02 8.20
CA GLY A 46 -15.42 -15.36 8.23
C GLY A 46 -14.63 -14.77 7.06
N LYS A 47 -15.18 -14.87 5.84
CA LYS A 47 -14.58 -14.29 4.63
C LYS A 47 -14.51 -12.76 4.69
N LEU A 48 -15.58 -12.10 5.14
CA LEU A 48 -15.61 -10.64 5.30
C LEU A 48 -14.59 -10.17 6.33
N LYS A 49 -14.52 -10.82 7.50
CA LYS A 49 -13.50 -10.51 8.51
C LYS A 49 -12.09 -10.71 7.97
N GLY A 50 -11.86 -11.81 7.26
CA GLY A 50 -10.56 -12.12 6.68
C GLY A 50 -10.08 -11.02 5.72
N VAL A 51 -10.92 -10.65 4.73
CA VAL A 51 -10.57 -9.60 3.76
C VAL A 51 -10.34 -8.25 4.46
N ARG A 52 -11.15 -7.91 5.48
CA ARG A 52 -10.97 -6.67 6.26
C ARG A 52 -9.63 -6.62 7.00
N VAL A 53 -9.20 -7.71 7.63
CA VAL A 53 -7.92 -7.76 8.33
C VAL A 53 -6.76 -7.71 7.34
N SER A 54 -6.85 -8.44 6.22
CA SER A 54 -5.83 -8.44 5.16
C SER A 54 -5.64 -7.04 4.54
N VAL A 55 -6.72 -6.37 4.14
CA VAL A 55 -6.62 -5.03 3.53
C VAL A 55 -6.10 -4.01 4.52
N LYS A 56 -6.52 -4.08 5.80
CA LYS A 56 -6.01 -3.22 6.86
C LYS A 56 -4.52 -3.38 7.05
N ARG A 57 -4.02 -4.62 7.09
CA ARG A 57 -2.59 -4.90 7.26
C ARG A 57 -1.75 -4.33 6.12
N GLY A 58 -2.21 -4.47 4.88
CA GLY A 58 -1.54 -3.88 3.71
C GLY A 58 -1.56 -2.35 3.75
N TYR A 59 -2.70 -1.75 4.10
CA TYR A 59 -2.82 -0.29 4.22
C TYR A 59 -1.89 0.29 5.29
N GLU A 60 -1.76 -0.37 6.45
CA GLU A 60 -0.84 0.05 7.52
C GLU A 60 0.63 0.13 7.05
N VAL A 61 1.05 -0.77 6.14
CA VAL A 61 2.41 -0.72 5.56
C VAL A 61 2.58 0.54 4.71
N LEU A 62 1.63 0.85 3.82
CA LEU A 62 1.69 2.05 2.98
C LEU A 62 1.59 3.33 3.81
N ALA A 63 0.68 3.36 4.79
CA ALA A 63 0.51 4.50 5.69
C ALA A 63 1.76 4.79 6.53
N SER A 64 2.61 3.78 6.75
CA SER A 64 3.90 3.90 7.44
C SER A 64 5.07 4.27 6.51
N GLY A 65 4.82 4.52 5.22
CA GLY A 65 5.84 4.80 4.22
C GLY A 65 6.57 3.56 3.67
N GLY A 66 6.02 2.37 3.88
CA GLY A 66 6.52 1.12 3.31
C GLY A 66 6.28 1.01 1.80
N SER A 67 6.94 0.03 1.17
CA SER A 67 6.80 -0.15 -0.28
C SER A 67 5.48 -0.80 -0.67
N VAL A 68 5.06 -0.62 -1.93
CA VAL A 68 3.89 -1.32 -2.49
C VAL A 68 4.05 -2.84 -2.41
N VAL A 69 5.26 -3.35 -2.64
CA VAL A 69 5.56 -4.79 -2.57
C VAL A 69 5.38 -5.31 -1.15
N ASP A 70 5.89 -4.60 -0.14
CA ASP A 70 5.73 -4.99 1.27
C ASP A 70 4.25 -4.97 1.68
N ALA A 71 3.48 -4.00 1.18
CA ALA A 71 2.06 -3.87 1.49
C ALA A 71 1.22 -5.02 0.93
N VAL A 72 1.42 -5.38 -0.34
CA VAL A 72 0.70 -6.51 -0.94
C VAL A 72 1.12 -7.84 -0.31
N GLN A 73 2.42 -8.00 -0.01
CA GLN A 73 2.91 -9.18 0.69
C GLN A 73 2.27 -9.33 2.08
N ALA A 74 2.24 -8.25 2.86
CA ALA A 74 1.66 -8.28 4.20
C ALA A 74 0.14 -8.59 4.17
N ALA A 75 -0.59 -8.09 3.16
CA ALA A 75 -2.01 -8.41 3.00
C ALA A 75 -2.24 -9.88 2.63
N VAL A 76 -1.47 -10.42 1.67
CA VAL A 76 -1.59 -11.80 1.21
C VAL A 76 -1.16 -12.80 2.28
N GLN A 77 -0.10 -12.51 3.05
CA GLN A 77 0.36 -13.38 4.14
C GLN A 77 -0.75 -13.61 5.18
N ILE A 78 -1.53 -12.59 5.53
CA ILE A 78 -2.70 -12.74 6.39
C ILE A 78 -3.74 -13.69 5.74
N MET A 79 -3.96 -13.59 4.43
CA MET A 79 -4.89 -14.50 3.74
C MET A 79 -4.39 -15.95 3.75
N GLU A 80 -3.10 -16.18 3.54
CA GLU A 80 -2.47 -17.52 3.54
C GLU A 80 -2.54 -18.19 4.92
N ASP A 81 -2.50 -17.41 5.99
CA ASP A 81 -2.60 -17.90 7.37
C ASP A 81 -4.05 -18.17 7.82
N LEU A 82 -5.03 -17.55 7.17
CA LEU A 82 -6.43 -17.68 7.53
C LEU A 82 -7.07 -18.92 6.87
N PRO A 83 -7.76 -19.79 7.65
CA PRO A 83 -8.37 -21.03 7.14
C PRO A 83 -9.47 -20.80 6.10
N GLY A 84 -9.98 -19.57 6.01
CA GLY A 84 -11.06 -19.22 5.10
C GLY A 84 -10.62 -18.98 3.67
N PHE A 85 -9.33 -19.02 3.30
CA PHE A 85 -8.86 -18.73 1.94
C PHE A 85 -8.09 -19.90 1.37
N ASN A 86 -8.35 -20.21 0.08
CA ASN A 86 -7.62 -21.25 -0.65
C ASN A 86 -6.24 -20.71 -1.08
N ALA A 87 -5.37 -20.47 -0.11
CA ALA A 87 -4.02 -19.94 -0.29
C ALA A 87 -3.12 -20.47 0.82
N GLY A 88 -1.81 -20.59 0.53
CA GLY A 88 -0.80 -21.01 1.50
C GLY A 88 -1.16 -22.33 2.19
N LYS A 89 -1.35 -22.27 3.51
CA LYS A 89 -1.58 -23.46 4.37
C LYS A 89 -2.88 -24.21 4.04
N ASN A 90 -3.84 -23.53 3.42
CA ASN A 90 -5.18 -24.04 3.20
C ASN A 90 -5.45 -24.30 1.70
N LEU A 91 -4.38 -24.55 0.92
CA LEU A 91 -4.50 -24.96 -0.47
C LEU A 91 -5.20 -26.33 -0.56
N HIS A 92 -6.32 -26.39 -1.27
CA HIS A 92 -7.01 -27.64 -1.62
C HIS A 92 -6.61 -28.08 -3.03
N LEU A 93 -6.22 -29.35 -3.18
CA LEU A 93 -5.91 -30.03 -4.45
C LEU A 93 -7.12 -30.80 -4.98
#